data_AF-A0A6A7G7S5-F1
#
_entry.id   AF-A0A6A7G7S5-F1
#
_cell.length_a   1.000
_cell.length_b   1.000
_cell.length_c   1.000
_cell.angle_alpha   90.00
_cell.angle_beta   90.00
_cell.angle_gamma   90.00
#
_symmetry.space_group_name_H-M   'P 1'
#
loop_
_entity.id
_entity.type
_entity.pdbx_description
1 polymer ?
#
loop_
_entity_poly.entity_id
_entity_poly.type
_entity_poly.pdbx_seq_one_letter_code
_entity_poly.pdbx_strand_id
1 'polypeptide(L)'
;MNALYGNISEKLNQFENHRTDSDYENSRIAKSFVFKFVNSFNTLFYIAFIKKHIDGCQHSSGENDCTEELQLQLQSIFITMIVVNNSIEYFVPRIKTWRRIRKESTGVSSGSTLTEPEKQFMLNELQSTFDDFDELIVQFGFVTMFTIAFPLIPLLALFNNLMEVVLDSRKLTESCRRPEPRGIESIGTWLTILNLLSAIAVFTNLALTVFVTSSLRDFSTLLSSEEPAKDLDPTSNGFSASTNMWIFVCAEHGIFLLKFAIQYWIDDIPRWVRDHEARQRYLVDLLVNRVSDVEEPIGDLEETHSIMIDNDVGQLVESVMKLRTGYRATDRHVC
;
A
#
# COMPACT_ATOMS: atom_id res chain seq x y z
N MET A 1 11.23 15.83 11.39
CA MET A 1 9.96 15.85 12.15
C MET A 1 9.36 14.45 12.30
N ASN A 2 9.36 13.63 11.24
CA ASN A 2 8.80 12.27 11.22
C ASN A 2 9.32 11.33 12.33
N ALA A 3 10.63 11.28 12.59
CA ALA A 3 11.19 10.43 13.65
C ALA A 3 10.74 10.83 15.06
N LEU A 4 10.54 12.13 15.31
CA LEU A 4 10.01 12.62 16.59
C LEU A 4 8.55 12.23 16.75
N TYR A 5 7.75 12.37 15.70
CA TYR A 5 6.34 12.01 15.73
C TYR A 5 6.12 10.50 15.85
N GLY A 6 6.98 9.67 15.25
CA GLY A 6 6.93 8.21 15.44
C GLY A 6 7.03 7.80 16.92
N ASN A 7 7.90 8.45 17.69
CA ASN A 7 8.02 8.20 19.12
C ASN A 7 6.80 8.71 19.92
N ILE A 8 6.19 9.81 19.47
CA ILE A 8 4.98 10.36 20.10
C ILE A 8 3.79 9.45 19.82
N SER A 9 3.62 8.99 18.58
CA SER A 9 2.52 8.12 18.20
C SER A 9 2.60 6.78 18.94
N GLU A 10 3.79 6.20 19.09
CA GLU A 10 4.00 4.99 19.88
C GLU A 10 3.59 5.17 21.35
N LYS A 11 4.02 6.27 21.99
CA LYS A 11 3.68 6.56 23.39
C LYS A 11 2.18 6.80 23.59
N LEU A 12 1.54 7.55 22.69
CA LEU A 12 0.10 7.78 22.73
C LEU A 12 -0.66 6.46 22.57
N ASN A 13 -0.23 5.62 21.64
CA ASN A 13 -0.88 4.34 21.39
C ASN A 13 -0.69 3.35 22.56
N GLN A 14 0.45 3.40 23.24
CA GLN A 14 0.67 2.66 24.49
C GLN A 14 -0.25 3.15 25.62
N PHE A 15 -0.50 4.46 25.69
CA PHE A 15 -1.40 5.05 26.68
C PHE A 15 -2.87 4.66 26.44
N GLU A 16 -3.28 4.42 25.20
CA GLU A 16 -4.64 4.02 24.83
C GLU A 16 -5.01 2.58 25.21
N ASN A 17 -4.03 1.75 25.60
CA ASN A 17 -4.23 0.40 26.13
C ASN A 17 -5.17 -0.48 25.27
N HIS A 18 -4.81 -0.68 24.01
CA HIS A 18 -5.56 -1.54 23.08
C HIS A 18 -5.60 -3.00 23.53
N ARG A 19 -6.74 -3.67 23.28
CA ARG A 19 -6.94 -5.08 23.67
C ARG A 19 -6.15 -6.07 22.81
N THR A 20 -5.98 -5.76 21.52
CA THR A 20 -5.31 -6.64 20.55
C THR A 20 -4.19 -5.90 19.83
N ASP A 21 -3.17 -6.63 19.40
CA ASP A 21 -2.06 -6.08 18.61
C ASP A 21 -2.55 -5.50 17.28
N SER A 22 -3.59 -6.09 16.67
CA SER A 22 -4.20 -5.57 15.45
C SER A 22 -4.85 -4.20 15.68
N ASP A 23 -5.58 -4.01 16.78
CA ASP A 23 -6.19 -2.71 17.12
C ASP A 23 -5.12 -1.66 17.43
N TYR A 24 -4.04 -2.08 18.10
CA TYR A 24 -2.88 -1.26 18.37
C TYR A 24 -2.25 -0.76 17.06
N GLU A 25 -1.84 -1.68 16.18
CA GLU A 25 -1.18 -1.32 14.91
C GLU A 25 -2.10 -0.48 14.01
N ASN A 26 -3.37 -0.84 13.87
CA ASN A 26 -4.35 -0.06 13.09
C ASN A 26 -4.47 1.39 13.58
N SER A 27 -4.57 1.58 14.89
CA SER A 27 -4.69 2.90 15.51
C SER A 27 -3.38 3.71 15.36
N ARG A 28 -2.23 3.05 15.48
CA ARG A 28 -0.91 3.67 15.29
C ARG A 28 -0.70 4.11 13.85
N ILE A 29 -1.13 3.29 12.89
CA ILE A 29 -1.07 3.57 11.45
C ILE A 29 -1.87 4.82 11.13
N ALA A 30 -3.14 4.89 11.55
CA ALA A 30 -3.99 6.04 11.28
C ALA A 30 -3.40 7.35 11.82
N LYS A 31 -2.93 7.37 13.07
CA LYS A 31 -2.32 8.56 13.69
C LYS A 31 -1.05 9.01 12.97
N SER A 32 -0.16 8.06 12.69
CA SER A 32 1.11 8.32 12.03
C SER A 32 0.93 8.81 10.60
N PHE A 33 -0.03 8.22 9.88
CA PHE A 33 -0.36 8.63 8.52
C PHE A 33 -0.86 10.08 8.45
N VAL A 34 -1.80 10.49 9.29
CA VAL A 34 -2.35 11.87 9.25
C VAL A 34 -1.24 12.90 9.39
N PHE A 35 -0.33 12.69 10.35
CA PHE A 35 0.80 13.60 10.54
C PHE A 35 1.76 13.61 9.35
N LYS A 36 2.13 12.42 8.85
CA LYS A 36 3.04 12.30 7.71
C LYS A 36 2.43 12.87 6.44
N PHE A 37 1.13 12.67 6.22
CA PHE A 37 0.40 13.26 5.10
C PHE A 37 0.50 14.79 5.12
N VAL A 38 0.16 15.43 6.25
CA VAL A 38 0.27 16.87 6.37
C VAL A 38 1.72 17.32 6.19
N ASN A 39 2.67 16.70 6.88
CA ASN A 39 4.08 17.11 6.80
C ASN A 39 4.70 16.93 5.40
N SER A 40 4.32 15.88 4.67
CA SER A 40 4.88 15.58 3.35
C SER A 40 4.21 16.37 2.22
N PHE A 41 2.90 16.60 2.29
CA PHE A 41 2.14 17.19 1.17
C PHE A 41 1.77 18.66 1.36
N ASN A 42 1.82 19.21 2.58
CA ASN A 42 1.40 20.60 2.84
C ASN A 42 2.15 21.62 1.97
N THR A 43 3.48 21.46 1.81
CA THR A 43 4.26 22.37 0.95
C THR A 43 3.82 22.30 -0.52
N LEU A 44 3.50 21.10 -1.03
CA LEU A 44 3.02 20.95 -2.41
C LEU A 44 1.62 21.53 -2.59
N PHE A 45 0.72 21.29 -1.63
CA PHE A 45 -0.62 21.91 -1.63
C PHE A 45 -0.55 23.43 -1.54
N TYR A 46 0.39 23.97 -0.75
CA TYR A 46 0.64 25.40 -0.67
C TYR A 46 1.05 25.96 -2.03
N ILE A 47 2.06 25.38 -2.68
CA ILE A 47 2.54 25.84 -3.99
C ILE A 47 1.44 25.72 -5.05
N ALA A 48 0.71 24.59 -5.06
CA ALA A 48 -0.32 24.32 -6.04
C ALA A 48 -1.51 25.29 -5.96
N PHE A 49 -2.07 25.51 -4.76
CA PHE A 49 -3.38 26.14 -4.62
C PHE A 49 -3.34 27.51 -3.94
N ILE A 50 -2.37 27.77 -3.05
CA ILE A 50 -2.37 28.97 -2.20
C ILE A 50 -1.40 30.01 -2.75
N LYS A 51 -0.19 29.60 -3.13
CA LYS A 51 0.93 30.50 -3.45
C LYS A 51 0.59 31.55 -4.50
N LYS A 52 -0.09 31.15 -5.58
CA LYS A 52 -0.55 32.06 -6.65
C LYS A 52 -1.33 33.27 -6.13
N HIS A 53 -2.13 33.09 -5.08
CA HIS A 53 -3.03 34.11 -4.55
C HIS A 53 -2.38 35.02 -3.50
N ILE A 54 -1.33 34.54 -2.82
CA ILE A 54 -0.67 35.27 -1.73
C ILE A 54 0.64 35.90 -2.19
N ASP A 55 1.55 35.09 -2.70
CA ASP A 55 2.93 35.51 -3.03
C ASP A 55 3.10 35.80 -4.52
N GLY A 56 2.19 35.31 -5.35
CA GLY A 56 2.36 35.25 -6.81
C GLY A 56 3.33 34.13 -7.23
N CYS A 57 3.28 33.79 -8.52
CA CYS A 57 4.21 32.86 -9.15
C CYS A 57 5.21 33.69 -9.97
N GLN A 58 6.51 33.45 -9.79
CA GLN A 58 7.53 34.25 -10.47
C GLN A 58 8.15 33.44 -11.58
N HIS A 59 7.60 33.56 -12.79
CA HIS A 59 8.05 32.77 -13.93
C HIS A 59 8.98 33.56 -14.86
N SER A 60 9.98 32.89 -15.43
CA SER A 60 10.94 33.51 -16.35
C SER A 60 10.39 33.73 -17.76
N SER A 61 9.28 33.08 -18.13
CA SER A 61 8.66 33.17 -19.47
C SER A 61 7.36 33.99 -19.55
N GLY A 62 6.90 34.60 -18.45
CA GLY A 62 5.75 35.51 -18.44
C GLY A 62 4.37 34.86 -18.26
N GLU A 63 4.30 33.56 -17.98
CA GLU A 63 3.08 32.84 -17.62
C GLU A 63 2.85 32.86 -16.09
N ASN A 64 1.61 33.07 -15.64
CA ASN A 64 1.26 33.26 -14.22
C ASN A 64 0.87 31.95 -13.49
N ASP A 65 1.45 30.81 -13.87
CA ASP A 65 1.19 29.53 -13.24
C ASP A 65 2.37 29.05 -12.37
N CYS A 66 2.05 28.37 -11.26
CA CYS A 66 3.03 27.86 -10.29
C CYS A 66 3.43 26.41 -10.62
N THR A 67 3.17 25.94 -11.84
CA THR A 67 3.29 24.52 -12.23
C THR A 67 4.74 24.07 -12.29
N GLU A 68 5.64 24.89 -12.85
CA GLU A 68 7.07 24.61 -12.90
C GLU A 68 7.68 24.56 -11.49
N GLU A 69 7.34 25.52 -10.62
CA GLU A 69 7.79 25.52 -9.22
C GLU A 69 7.32 24.25 -8.49
N LEU A 70 6.05 23.87 -8.69
CA LEU A 70 5.48 22.64 -8.12
C LEU A 70 6.22 21.40 -8.64
N GLN A 71 6.50 21.33 -9.94
CA GLN A 71 7.22 20.24 -10.57
C GLN A 71 8.65 20.12 -10.03
N LEU A 72 9.39 21.23 -9.92
CA LEU A 72 10.75 21.26 -9.40
C LEU A 72 10.79 20.85 -7.92
N GLN A 73 9.86 21.35 -7.11
CA GLN A 73 9.76 20.97 -5.70
C GLN A 73 9.45 19.47 -5.55
N LEU A 74 8.51 18.95 -6.35
CA LEU A 74 8.14 17.54 -6.36
C LEU A 74 9.32 16.65 -6.78
N GLN A 75 10.03 17.01 -7.86
CA GLN A 75 11.21 16.29 -8.31
C GLN A 75 12.30 16.26 -7.24
N SER A 76 12.59 17.41 -6.63
CA SER A 76 13.59 17.52 -5.56
C SER A 76 13.23 16.60 -4.38
N ILE A 77 11.98 16.65 -3.90
CA ILE A 77 11.51 15.80 -2.80
C ILE A 77 11.63 14.32 -3.19
N PHE A 78 11.11 13.94 -4.35
CA PHE A 78 11.03 12.55 -4.76
C PHE A 78 12.42 11.91 -4.98
N ILE A 79 13.32 12.62 -5.67
CA ILE A 79 14.71 12.16 -5.85
C ILE A 79 15.42 12.05 -4.50
N THR A 80 15.23 13.04 -3.62
CA THR A 80 15.83 13.00 -2.29
C THR A 80 15.31 11.80 -1.51
N MET A 81 14.02 11.48 -1.59
CA MET A 81 13.44 10.31 -0.93
C MET A 81 14.06 9.01 -1.46
N ILE A 82 14.11 8.82 -2.79
CA ILE A 82 14.74 7.64 -3.41
C ILE A 82 16.18 7.48 -2.89
N VAL A 83 16.97 8.54 -2.91
CA VAL A 83 18.39 8.44 -2.53
C VAL A 83 18.53 8.19 -1.03
N VAL A 84 17.81 8.95 -0.20
CA VAL A 84 17.97 8.91 1.26
C VAL A 84 17.40 7.62 1.85
N ASN A 85 16.21 7.19 1.43
CA ASN A 85 15.56 6.00 1.98
C ASN A 85 16.37 4.75 1.63
N ASN A 86 16.65 4.52 0.35
CA ASN A 86 17.47 3.39 -0.11
C ASN A 86 18.85 3.37 0.56
N SER A 87 19.44 4.54 0.79
CA SER A 87 20.72 4.65 1.52
C SER A 87 20.59 4.25 2.99
N ILE A 88 19.59 4.80 3.70
CA ILE A 88 19.37 4.48 5.10
C ILE A 88 19.10 2.98 5.25
N GLU A 89 18.25 2.44 4.40
CA GLU A 89 17.84 1.05 4.42
C GLU A 89 19.01 0.09 4.16
N TYR A 90 19.88 0.41 3.19
CA TYR A 90 21.04 -0.44 2.89
C TYR A 90 22.17 -0.31 3.92
N PHE A 91 22.51 0.92 4.33
CA PHE A 91 23.72 1.19 5.11
C PHE A 91 23.50 1.08 6.63
N VAL A 92 22.39 1.60 7.17
CA VAL A 92 22.17 1.64 8.62
C VAL A 92 22.18 0.25 9.27
N PRO A 93 21.45 -0.78 8.77
CA PRO A 93 21.47 -2.07 9.43
C PRO A 93 22.84 -2.75 9.37
N ARG A 94 23.57 -2.59 8.26
CA ARG A 94 24.95 -3.11 8.11
C ARG A 94 25.90 -2.45 9.09
N ILE A 95 25.85 -1.12 9.23
CA ILE A 95 26.67 -0.38 10.19
C ILE A 95 26.33 -0.78 11.63
N LYS A 96 25.05 -0.93 11.97
CA LYS A 96 24.61 -1.39 13.30
C LYS A 96 25.13 -2.79 13.61
N THR A 97 24.95 -3.75 12.71
CA THR A 97 25.43 -5.13 12.87
C THR A 97 26.95 -5.17 12.99
N TRP A 98 27.67 -4.45 12.12
CA TRP A 98 29.13 -4.38 12.17
C TRP A 98 29.63 -3.83 13.51
N ARG A 99 29.01 -2.77 14.03
CA ARG A 99 29.37 -2.20 15.35
C ARG A 99 29.12 -3.18 16.49
N ARG A 100 27.99 -3.90 16.45
CA ARG A 100 27.64 -4.92 17.46
C ARG A 100 28.66 -6.05 17.46
N ILE A 101 28.96 -6.63 16.30
CA ILE A 101 29.94 -7.72 16.17
C ILE A 101 31.32 -7.27 16.65
N ARG A 102 31.76 -6.06 16.26
CA ARG A 102 33.05 -5.53 16.71
C ARG A 102 33.12 -5.39 18.22
N LYS A 103 32.07 -4.90 18.86
CA LYS A 103 32.01 -4.78 20.33
C LYS A 103 32.12 -6.15 21.00
N GLU A 104 31.38 -7.16 20.51
CA GLU A 104 31.41 -8.50 21.09
C GLU A 104 32.77 -9.19 20.89
N SER A 105 33.36 -9.06 19.70
CA SER A 105 34.67 -9.65 19.39
C SER A 105 35.82 -9.13 20.25
N THR A 106 35.67 -7.98 20.92
CA THR A 106 36.70 -7.46 21.85
C THR A 106 36.72 -8.17 23.19
N GLY A 107 35.62 -8.80 23.60
CA GLY A 107 35.54 -9.58 24.84
C GLY A 107 35.96 -11.05 24.68
N VAL A 108 36.20 -11.48 23.44
CA VAL A 108 36.45 -12.88 23.07
C VAL A 108 37.96 -13.14 23.06
N SER A 109 38.40 -14.25 23.68
CA SER A 109 39.79 -14.69 23.70
C SER A 109 40.37 -14.83 22.28
N SER A 110 41.63 -14.42 22.11
CA SER A 110 42.32 -14.39 20.81
C SER A 110 42.25 -15.77 20.13
N GLY A 111 41.45 -15.88 19.06
CA GLY A 111 41.29 -17.10 18.24
C GLY A 111 39.90 -17.75 18.23
N SER A 112 38.98 -17.37 19.13
CA SER A 112 37.60 -17.87 19.06
C SER A 112 36.76 -17.09 18.04
N THR A 113 36.19 -17.78 17.05
CA THR A 113 35.21 -17.24 16.12
C THR A 113 33.80 -17.40 16.69
N LEU A 114 32.92 -16.42 16.42
CA LEU A 114 31.51 -16.53 16.79
C LEU A 114 30.87 -17.74 16.10
N THR A 115 30.11 -18.51 16.85
CA THR A 115 29.25 -19.59 16.35
C THR A 115 28.12 -19.01 15.48
N GLU A 116 27.51 -19.84 14.63
CA GLU A 116 26.39 -19.38 13.78
C GLU A 116 25.19 -18.83 14.58
N PRO A 117 24.75 -19.45 15.69
CA PRO A 117 23.70 -18.88 16.52
C PRO A 117 24.06 -17.50 17.10
N GLU A 118 25.32 -17.30 17.50
CA GLU A 118 25.81 -16.01 18.00
C GLU A 118 25.79 -14.96 16.88
N LYS A 119 26.30 -15.29 15.68
CA LYS A 119 26.22 -14.36 14.53
C LYS A 119 24.79 -13.96 14.21
N GLN A 120 23.86 -14.91 14.21
CA GLN A 120 22.45 -14.65 13.99
C GLN A 120 21.87 -13.75 15.08
N PHE A 121 22.23 -13.98 16.34
CA PHE A 121 21.84 -13.12 17.45
C PHE A 121 22.37 -11.68 17.29
N MET A 122 23.49 -11.46 16.60
CA MET A 122 24.01 -10.10 16.40
C MET A 122 23.25 -9.28 15.34
N LEU A 123 22.46 -9.92 14.47
CA LEU A 123 21.64 -9.23 13.47
C LEU A 123 20.55 -8.36 14.10
N ASN A 124 19.95 -7.47 13.30
CA ASN A 124 18.87 -6.59 13.76
C ASN A 124 17.57 -7.38 13.90
N GLU A 125 16.74 -6.99 14.87
CA GLU A 125 15.40 -7.56 15.01
C GLU A 125 14.44 -6.81 14.09
N LEU A 126 13.62 -7.54 13.34
CA LEU A 126 12.54 -6.96 12.55
C LEU A 126 11.33 -6.74 13.46
N GLN A 127 11.09 -5.49 13.87
CA GLN A 127 10.03 -5.17 14.83
C GLN A 127 8.64 -5.11 14.18
N SER A 128 8.53 -4.49 13.01
CA SER A 128 7.27 -4.29 12.28
C SER A 128 7.56 -3.98 10.82
N THR A 129 6.58 -4.25 9.95
CA THR A 129 6.56 -3.81 8.54
C THR A 129 6.01 -2.39 8.38
N PHE A 130 5.74 -1.70 9.50
CA PHE A 130 5.12 -0.39 9.52
C PHE A 130 5.88 0.66 8.68
N ASP A 131 7.20 0.75 8.86
CA ASP A 131 8.02 1.75 8.15
C ASP A 131 8.10 1.42 6.64
N ASP A 132 8.14 0.13 6.28
CA ASP A 132 8.18 -0.34 4.89
C ASP A 132 6.89 0.04 4.14
N PHE A 133 5.72 -0.22 4.75
CA PHE A 133 4.44 0.20 4.17
C PHE A 133 4.29 1.72 4.14
N ASP A 134 4.75 2.42 5.16
CA ASP A 134 4.65 3.88 5.24
C ASP A 134 5.37 4.56 4.06
N GLU A 135 6.56 4.10 3.74
CA GLU A 135 7.33 4.58 2.59
C GLU A 135 6.54 4.40 1.28
N LEU A 136 6.01 3.20 1.05
CA LEU A 136 5.22 2.88 -0.15
C LEU A 136 3.96 3.75 -0.25
N ILE A 137 3.28 4.00 0.86
CA ILE A 137 2.05 4.79 0.91
C ILE A 137 2.30 6.27 0.61
N VAL A 138 3.38 6.83 1.17
CA VAL A 138 3.77 8.22 0.87
C VAL A 138 4.18 8.34 -0.59
N GLN A 139 4.95 7.38 -1.13
CA GLN A 139 5.31 7.33 -2.54
C GLN A 139 4.08 7.26 -3.45
N PHE A 140 3.11 6.40 -3.12
CA PHE A 140 1.83 6.29 -3.82
C PHE A 140 1.08 7.62 -3.84
N GLY A 141 1.08 8.35 -2.71
CA GLY A 141 0.49 9.69 -2.63
C GLY A 141 1.14 10.70 -3.59
N PHE A 142 2.47 10.76 -3.64
CA PHE A 142 3.17 11.65 -4.58
C PHE A 142 2.86 11.32 -6.04
N VAL A 143 2.86 10.03 -6.37
CA VAL A 143 2.55 9.56 -7.72
C VAL A 143 1.11 9.93 -8.09
N THR A 144 0.14 9.49 -7.31
CA THR A 144 -1.27 9.59 -7.70
C THR A 144 -1.82 11.01 -7.65
N MET A 145 -1.45 11.83 -6.66
CA MET A 145 -2.03 13.18 -6.50
C MET A 145 -1.42 14.24 -7.43
N PHE A 146 -0.18 14.04 -7.89
CA PHE A 146 0.58 15.07 -8.63
C PHE A 146 1.09 14.61 -10.00
N THR A 147 0.50 13.56 -10.58
CA THR A 147 0.88 13.07 -11.92
C THR A 147 0.75 14.16 -12.99
N ILE A 148 -0.24 15.06 -12.89
CA ILE A 148 -0.41 16.15 -13.86
C ILE A 148 0.73 17.17 -13.80
N ALA A 149 1.25 17.44 -12.60
CA ALA A 149 2.39 18.36 -12.43
C ALA A 149 3.71 17.73 -12.88
N PHE A 150 3.88 16.41 -12.71
CA PHE A 150 5.08 15.70 -13.15
C PHE A 150 4.75 14.33 -13.75
N PRO A 151 4.50 14.25 -15.07
CA PRO A 151 4.06 13.01 -15.72
C PRO A 151 5.05 11.84 -15.67
N LEU A 152 6.35 12.11 -15.45
CA LEU A 152 7.37 11.05 -15.36
C LEU A 152 7.46 10.41 -13.96
N ILE A 153 6.72 10.92 -12.96
CA ILE A 153 6.76 10.38 -11.60
C ILE A 153 6.46 8.88 -11.50
N PRO A 154 5.51 8.29 -12.27
CA PRO A 154 5.23 6.86 -12.17
C PRO A 154 6.39 6.00 -12.67
N LEU A 155 7.17 6.48 -13.65
CA LEU A 155 8.36 5.77 -14.15
C LEU A 155 9.49 5.78 -13.11
N LEU A 156 9.69 6.90 -12.42
CA LEU A 156 10.65 6.97 -11.32
C LEU A 156 10.21 6.09 -10.14
N ALA A 157 8.92 6.08 -9.83
CA ALA A 157 8.34 5.21 -8.81
C ALA A 157 8.53 3.73 -9.14
N LEU A 158 8.34 3.33 -10.41
CA LEU A 158 8.59 1.98 -10.86
C LEU A 158 10.06 1.59 -10.68
N PHE A 159 10.99 2.47 -11.08
CA PHE A 159 12.42 2.25 -10.86
C PHE A 159 12.76 2.11 -9.37
N ASN A 160 12.19 2.97 -8.51
CA ASN A 160 12.36 2.86 -7.07
C ASN A 160 11.87 1.51 -6.54
N ASN A 161 10.65 1.11 -6.91
CA ASN A 161 10.07 -0.17 -6.48
C ASN A 161 10.88 -1.39 -6.92
N LEU A 162 11.50 -1.34 -8.11
CA LEU A 162 12.38 -2.40 -8.58
C LEU A 162 13.67 -2.50 -7.75
N MET A 163 14.24 -1.38 -7.33
CA MET A 163 15.36 -1.38 -6.40
C MET A 163 14.92 -1.85 -5.01
N GLU A 164 13.77 -1.37 -4.54
CA GLU A 164 13.21 -1.66 -3.22
C GLU A 164 13.01 -3.16 -3.02
N VAL A 165 12.42 -3.87 -3.98
CA VAL A 165 12.25 -5.34 -3.91
C VAL A 165 13.58 -6.06 -3.66
N VAL A 166 14.68 -5.58 -4.24
CA VAL A 166 16.01 -6.16 -4.03
C VAL A 166 16.59 -5.77 -2.67
N LEU A 167 16.42 -4.51 -2.25
CA LEU A 167 16.92 -4.00 -0.97
C LEU A 167 16.20 -4.65 0.21
N ASP A 168 14.87 -4.67 0.19
CA ASP A 168 14.04 -5.33 1.20
C ASP A 168 14.31 -6.84 1.26
N SER A 169 14.48 -7.50 0.11
CA SER A 169 14.87 -8.92 0.10
C SER A 169 16.20 -9.13 0.82
N ARG A 170 17.22 -8.31 0.55
CA ARG A 170 18.53 -8.42 1.22
C ARG A 170 18.46 -8.04 2.69
N LYS A 171 17.62 -7.08 3.06
CA LYS A 171 17.38 -6.69 4.45
C LYS A 171 16.83 -7.87 5.24
N LEU A 172 15.81 -8.55 4.72
CA LEU A 172 15.20 -9.72 5.34
C LEU A 172 16.14 -10.93 5.40
N THR A 173 16.95 -11.18 4.36
CA THR A 173 17.80 -12.38 4.30
C THR A 173 19.18 -12.22 4.93
N GLU A 174 19.77 -11.02 4.92
CA GLU A 174 21.15 -10.79 5.35
C GLU A 174 21.27 -9.88 6.58
N SER A 175 20.32 -8.98 6.80
CA SER A 175 20.47 -7.88 7.78
C SER A 175 19.62 -8.03 9.03
N CYS A 176 18.60 -8.89 8.96
CA CYS A 176 17.63 -9.13 10.03
C CYS A 176 17.70 -10.57 10.54
N ARG A 177 17.36 -10.74 11.82
CA ARG A 177 17.02 -12.04 12.39
C ARG A 177 15.74 -12.53 11.73
N ARG A 178 15.63 -13.85 11.57
CA ARG A 178 14.40 -14.49 11.08
C ARG A 178 13.22 -14.09 11.99
N PRO A 179 12.21 -13.39 11.47
CA PRO A 179 11.02 -13.06 12.25
C PRO A 179 10.15 -14.31 12.46
N GLU A 180 9.34 -14.29 13.51
CA GLU A 180 8.31 -15.29 13.69
C GLU A 180 7.18 -15.08 12.67
N PRO A 181 6.75 -16.13 11.94
CA PRO A 181 5.68 -16.00 10.97
C PRO A 181 4.36 -15.69 11.68
N ARG A 182 3.68 -14.64 11.23
CA ARG A 182 2.35 -14.23 11.74
C ARG A 182 1.31 -14.42 10.64
N GLY A 183 0.19 -15.05 10.97
CA GLY A 183 -0.97 -15.11 10.09
C GLY A 183 -1.66 -13.76 10.05
N ILE A 184 -1.90 -13.24 8.84
CA ILE A 184 -2.58 -11.97 8.61
C ILE A 184 -3.57 -12.16 7.46
N GLU A 185 -4.79 -11.64 7.60
CA GLU A 185 -5.84 -11.77 6.58
C GLU A 185 -5.74 -10.69 5.51
N SER A 186 -5.24 -9.50 5.87
CA SER A 186 -5.13 -8.35 4.97
C SER A 186 -4.03 -7.39 5.40
N ILE A 187 -3.72 -6.41 4.54
CA ILE A 187 -2.84 -5.27 4.88
C ILE A 187 -3.49 -4.28 5.87
N GLY A 188 -4.75 -4.51 6.27
CA GLY A 188 -5.43 -3.74 7.31
C GLY A 188 -5.69 -2.28 6.96
N THR A 189 -5.43 -1.38 7.91
CA THR A 189 -5.69 0.08 7.78
C THR A 189 -4.99 0.71 6.58
N TRP A 190 -3.88 0.15 6.11
CA TRP A 190 -3.19 0.62 4.91
C TRP A 190 -4.08 0.61 3.66
N LEU A 191 -4.97 -0.38 3.50
CA LEU A 191 -5.92 -0.41 2.38
C LEU A 191 -6.93 0.75 2.46
N THR A 192 -7.38 1.07 3.68
CA THR A 192 -8.27 2.21 3.92
C THR A 192 -7.58 3.52 3.55
N ILE A 193 -6.29 3.65 3.89
CA ILE A 193 -5.47 4.81 3.53
C ILE A 193 -5.27 4.91 2.01
N LEU A 194 -4.98 3.80 1.31
CA LEU A 194 -4.87 3.78 -0.15
C LEU A 194 -6.16 4.24 -0.84
N ASN A 195 -7.32 3.78 -0.33
CA ASN A 195 -8.62 4.21 -0.83
C ASN A 195 -8.87 5.70 -0.61
N LEU A 196 -8.48 6.22 0.56
CA LEU A 196 -8.56 7.65 0.88
C LEU A 196 -7.64 8.48 -0.03
N LEU A 197 -6.37 8.10 -0.17
CA LEU A 197 -5.41 8.77 -1.05
C LEU A 197 -5.89 8.76 -2.50
N SER A 198 -6.47 7.65 -2.96
CA SER A 198 -7.03 7.56 -4.31
C SER A 198 -8.20 8.53 -4.52
N ALA A 199 -9.04 8.77 -3.50
CA ALA A 199 -10.11 9.76 -3.57
C ALA A 199 -9.55 11.19 -3.58
N ILE A 200 -8.56 11.49 -2.73
CA ILE A 200 -7.87 12.79 -2.70
C ILE A 200 -7.16 13.04 -4.04
N ALA A 201 -6.59 12.01 -4.66
CA ALA A 201 -5.93 12.11 -5.96
C ALA A 201 -6.88 12.55 -7.08
N VAL A 202 -8.12 12.04 -7.12
CA VAL A 202 -9.13 12.50 -8.09
C VAL A 202 -9.37 14.00 -7.93
N PHE A 203 -9.64 14.44 -6.69
CA PHE A 203 -9.86 15.86 -6.39
C PHE A 203 -8.64 16.72 -6.75
N THR A 204 -7.44 16.30 -6.34
CA THR A 204 -6.19 17.05 -6.54
C THR A 204 -5.86 17.22 -8.02
N ASN A 205 -5.93 16.15 -8.81
CA ASN A 205 -5.63 16.24 -10.24
C ASN A 205 -6.65 17.10 -10.99
N LEU A 206 -7.94 16.95 -10.71
CA LEU A 206 -8.97 17.81 -11.31
C LEU A 206 -8.77 19.28 -10.93
N ALA A 207 -8.45 19.56 -9.67
CA ALA A 207 -8.21 20.92 -9.21
C ALA A 207 -6.94 21.51 -9.87
N LEU A 208 -5.88 20.71 -10.03
CA LEU A 208 -4.68 21.12 -10.76
C LEU A 208 -5.01 21.47 -12.21
N THR A 209 -5.74 20.61 -12.93
CA THR A 209 -6.12 20.85 -14.33
C THR A 209 -7.01 22.08 -14.51
N VAL A 210 -7.98 22.28 -13.62
CA VAL A 210 -8.98 23.34 -13.79
C VAL A 210 -8.44 24.70 -13.32
N PHE A 211 -7.79 24.73 -12.16
CA PHE A 211 -7.46 25.98 -11.47
C PHE A 211 -5.99 26.37 -11.55
N VAL A 212 -5.09 25.42 -11.82
CA VAL A 212 -3.65 25.66 -11.73
C VAL A 212 -2.98 25.68 -13.10
N THR A 213 -3.20 24.66 -13.94
CA THR A 213 -2.55 24.57 -15.25
C THR A 213 -3.26 25.41 -16.33
N SER A 214 -2.54 25.74 -17.39
CA SER A 214 -3.08 26.39 -18.60
C SER A 214 -3.83 25.43 -19.53
N SER A 215 -3.89 24.14 -19.22
CA SER A 215 -4.44 23.10 -20.10
C SER A 215 -5.89 23.35 -20.52
N LEU A 216 -6.75 23.83 -19.61
CA LEU A 216 -8.13 24.19 -19.96
C LEU A 216 -8.21 25.43 -20.84
N ARG A 217 -7.32 26.41 -20.63
CA ARG A 217 -7.25 27.61 -21.45
C ARG A 217 -6.90 27.23 -22.87
N ASP A 218 -5.88 26.40 -23.05
CA ASP A 218 -5.44 25.93 -24.38
C ASP A 218 -6.52 25.10 -25.07
N PHE A 219 -7.24 24.26 -24.33
CA PHE A 219 -8.37 23.51 -24.88
C PHE A 219 -9.53 24.44 -25.30
N SER A 220 -9.82 25.47 -24.51
CA SER A 220 -10.88 26.44 -24.80
C SER A 220 -10.60 27.26 -26.06
N THR A 221 -9.34 27.64 -26.29
CA THR A 221 -8.95 28.40 -27.49
C THR A 221 -9.03 27.53 -28.74
N LEU A 222 -8.69 26.23 -28.66
CA LEU A 222 -8.87 25.28 -29.76
C LEU A 222 -10.34 25.10 -30.15
N LEU A 223 -11.24 25.02 -29.18
CA LEU A 223 -12.68 24.85 -29.44
C LEU A 223 -13.35 26.11 -29.98
N SER A 224 -12.92 27.28 -29.53
CA SER A 224 -13.60 28.53 -29.86
C SER A 224 -13.25 29.04 -31.26
N SER A 225 -12.18 28.53 -31.89
CA SER A 225 -11.70 28.97 -33.22
C SER A 225 -11.52 30.49 -33.38
N GLU A 226 -11.50 31.21 -32.27
CA GLU A 226 -11.44 32.67 -32.19
C GLU A 226 -10.06 33.07 -31.65
N GLU A 227 -9.46 34.10 -32.25
CA GLU A 227 -8.24 34.73 -31.74
C GLU A 227 -8.45 35.11 -30.26
N PRO A 228 -7.44 34.92 -29.38
CA PRO A 228 -7.60 35.17 -27.96
C PRO A 228 -8.09 36.60 -27.73
N ALA A 229 -9.25 36.74 -27.11
CA ALA A 229 -9.81 38.03 -26.74
C ALA A 229 -8.77 38.77 -25.88
N LYS A 230 -8.27 39.90 -26.39
CA LYS A 230 -7.21 40.72 -25.75
C LYS A 230 -7.62 41.31 -24.39
N ASP A 231 -8.90 41.19 -24.02
CA ASP A 231 -9.48 41.76 -22.80
C ASP A 231 -9.87 40.69 -21.76
N LEU A 232 -9.42 39.44 -21.94
CA LEU A 232 -9.67 38.39 -20.94
C LEU A 232 -8.76 38.59 -19.71
N ASP A 233 -9.37 38.65 -18.53
CA ASP A 233 -8.69 38.80 -17.24
C ASP A 233 -7.51 37.81 -17.15
N PRO A 234 -6.26 38.26 -16.91
CA PRO A 234 -5.08 37.40 -16.82
C PRO A 234 -5.14 36.35 -15.70
N THR A 235 -6.19 36.38 -14.86
CA THR A 235 -6.48 35.36 -13.84
C THR A 235 -7.42 34.25 -14.33
N SER A 236 -8.04 34.38 -15.50
CA SER A 236 -9.02 33.41 -16.03
C SER A 236 -8.34 32.32 -16.85
N ASN A 237 -8.52 31.06 -16.44
CA ASN A 237 -7.97 29.87 -17.11
C ASN A 237 -8.81 29.46 -18.35
N GLY A 238 -9.22 30.41 -19.18
CA GLY A 238 -9.99 30.18 -20.42
C GLY A 238 -11.49 30.49 -20.33
N PHE A 239 -12.19 29.96 -19.31
CA PHE A 239 -13.61 30.26 -19.08
C PHE A 239 -13.83 31.11 -17.82
N SER A 240 -15.07 31.60 -17.64
CA SER A 240 -15.51 32.27 -16.42
C SER A 240 -15.32 31.37 -15.19
N ALA A 241 -15.04 31.96 -14.02
CA ALA A 241 -14.83 31.23 -12.77
C ALA A 241 -16.00 30.30 -12.41
N SER A 242 -17.24 30.71 -12.70
CA SER A 242 -18.44 29.88 -12.51
C SER A 242 -18.46 28.65 -13.42
N THR A 243 -18.08 28.81 -14.69
CA THR A 243 -17.96 27.72 -15.66
C THR A 243 -16.89 26.73 -15.25
N ASN A 244 -15.71 27.21 -14.80
CA ASN A 244 -14.64 26.35 -14.30
C ASN A 244 -15.10 25.51 -13.10
N MET A 245 -15.86 26.09 -12.18
CA MET A 245 -16.43 25.37 -11.04
C MET A 245 -17.40 24.26 -11.48
N TRP A 246 -18.27 24.53 -12.46
CA TRP A 246 -19.17 23.51 -13.00
C TRP A 246 -18.41 22.40 -13.73
N ILE A 247 -17.38 22.74 -14.51
CA ILE A 247 -16.50 21.76 -15.14
C ILE A 247 -15.85 20.86 -14.08
N PHE A 248 -15.31 21.46 -13.02
CA PHE A 248 -14.70 20.73 -11.91
C PHE A 248 -15.69 19.76 -11.24
N VAL A 249 -16.87 20.23 -10.82
CA VAL A 249 -17.87 19.41 -10.14
C VAL A 249 -18.40 18.28 -11.03
N CYS A 250 -18.72 18.58 -12.30
CA CYS A 250 -19.22 17.58 -13.25
C CYS A 250 -18.16 16.52 -13.55
N ALA A 251 -16.90 16.93 -13.76
CA ALA A 251 -15.80 16.01 -13.99
C ALA A 251 -15.52 15.14 -12.75
N GLU A 252 -15.55 15.74 -11.56
CA GLU A 252 -15.35 15.05 -10.28
C GLU A 252 -16.41 13.97 -10.05
N HIS A 253 -17.69 14.32 -10.16
CA HIS A 253 -18.77 13.34 -10.05
C HIS A 253 -18.71 12.28 -11.15
N GLY A 254 -18.33 12.65 -12.38
CA GLY A 254 -18.15 11.72 -13.49
C GLY A 254 -17.06 10.68 -13.22
N ILE A 255 -15.89 11.10 -12.72
CA ILE A 255 -14.78 10.20 -12.39
C ILE A 255 -15.13 9.32 -11.18
N PHE A 256 -15.78 9.87 -10.14
CA PHE A 256 -16.23 9.05 -9.02
C PHE A 256 -17.28 8.03 -9.43
N LEU A 257 -18.25 8.41 -10.27
CA LEU A 257 -19.25 7.49 -10.80
C LEU A 257 -18.57 6.36 -11.59
N LEU A 258 -17.60 6.69 -12.45
CA LEU A 258 -16.82 5.69 -13.18
C LEU A 258 -16.06 4.76 -12.23
N LYS A 259 -15.40 5.32 -11.21
CA LYS A 259 -14.68 4.53 -10.19
C LYS A 259 -15.63 3.56 -9.48
N PHE A 260 -16.78 4.02 -9.02
CA PHE A 260 -17.77 3.17 -8.34
C PHE A 260 -18.39 2.14 -9.28
N ALA A 261 -18.62 2.49 -10.56
CA ALA A 261 -19.10 1.54 -11.56
C ALA A 261 -18.09 0.41 -11.79
N ILE A 262 -16.80 0.73 -11.91
CA ILE A 262 -15.73 -0.26 -12.04
C ILE A 262 -15.66 -1.14 -10.79
N GLN A 263 -15.72 -0.55 -9.59
CA GLN A 263 -15.73 -1.31 -8.33
C GLN A 263 -16.95 -2.22 -8.20
N TYR A 264 -18.11 -1.82 -8.72
CA TYR A 264 -19.31 -2.66 -8.75
C TYR A 264 -19.21 -3.79 -9.79
N TRP A 265 -18.50 -3.59 -10.90
CA TRP A 265 -18.37 -4.57 -11.99
C TRP A 265 -17.29 -5.63 -11.75
N ILE A 266 -16.27 -5.32 -10.94
CA ILE A 266 -15.20 -6.25 -10.64
C ILE A 266 -15.52 -6.94 -9.31
N ASP A 267 -15.72 -8.26 -9.35
CA ASP A 267 -15.87 -9.07 -8.14
C ASP A 267 -14.60 -9.02 -7.28
N ASP A 268 -14.75 -8.72 -5.97
CA ASP A 268 -13.63 -8.71 -5.02
C ASP A 268 -12.96 -10.08 -4.85
N ILE A 269 -13.72 -11.16 -5.03
CA ILE A 269 -13.24 -12.55 -4.89
C ILE A 269 -13.21 -13.23 -6.26
N PRO A 270 -12.02 -13.63 -6.75
CA PRO A 270 -11.89 -14.39 -7.99
C PRO A 270 -12.69 -15.70 -7.95
N ARG A 271 -13.23 -16.13 -9.09
CA ARG A 271 -14.06 -17.35 -9.22
C ARG A 271 -13.38 -18.59 -8.62
N TRP A 272 -12.12 -18.84 -8.96
CA TRP A 272 -11.37 -20.00 -8.47
C TRP A 272 -11.20 -20.03 -6.94
N VAL A 273 -11.15 -18.86 -6.28
CA VAL A 273 -11.09 -18.78 -4.81
C VAL A 273 -12.44 -19.15 -4.21
N ARG A 274 -13.53 -18.64 -4.81
CA ARG A 274 -14.91 -18.93 -4.39
C ARG A 274 -15.21 -20.42 -4.51
N ASP A 275 -14.81 -21.04 -5.62
CA ASP A 275 -15.00 -22.47 -5.87
C ASP A 275 -14.18 -23.30 -4.88
N HIS A 276 -12.94 -22.89 -4.58
CA HIS A 276 -12.09 -23.55 -3.60
C HIS A 276 -12.68 -23.44 -2.18
N GLU A 277 -13.14 -22.25 -1.80
CA GLU A 277 -13.77 -22.02 -0.49
C GLU A 277 -15.07 -22.83 -0.36
N ALA A 278 -15.90 -22.88 -1.40
CA ALA A 278 -17.11 -23.70 -1.44
C ALA A 278 -16.77 -25.19 -1.28
N ARG A 279 -15.74 -25.69 -1.99
CA ARG A 279 -15.26 -27.07 -1.85
C ARG A 279 -14.75 -27.36 -0.44
N GLN A 280 -13.99 -26.45 0.16
CA GLN A 280 -13.50 -26.62 1.53
C GLN A 280 -14.65 -26.67 2.54
N ARG A 281 -15.65 -25.78 2.41
CA ARG A 281 -16.84 -25.80 3.26
C ARG A 281 -17.61 -27.12 3.12
N TYR A 282 -17.79 -27.62 1.90
CA TYR A 282 -18.42 -28.92 1.64
C TYR A 282 -17.67 -30.07 2.32
N LEU A 283 -16.34 -30.14 2.17
CA LEU A 283 -15.52 -31.19 2.79
C LEU A 283 -15.56 -31.13 4.32
N VAL A 284 -15.56 -29.93 4.90
CA VAL A 284 -15.69 -29.76 6.36
C VAL A 284 -17.04 -30.26 6.83
N ASP A 285 -18.13 -29.94 6.12
CA ASP A 285 -19.47 -30.38 6.51
C ASP A 285 -19.64 -31.90 6.41
N LEU A 286 -19.11 -32.50 5.34
CA LEU A 286 -19.13 -33.94 5.14
C LEU A 286 -18.28 -34.70 6.17
N LEU A 287 -17.04 -34.24 6.43
CA LEU A 287 -16.07 -34.97 7.27
C LEU A 287 -16.21 -34.67 8.75
N VAL A 288 -16.44 -33.40 9.11
CA VAL A 288 -16.50 -32.94 10.50
C VAL A 288 -17.92 -33.01 11.02
N ASN A 289 -18.88 -32.41 10.30
CA ASN A 289 -20.27 -32.35 10.75
C ASN A 289 -21.07 -33.62 10.42
N ARG A 290 -20.56 -34.47 9.52
CA ARG A 290 -21.17 -35.74 9.08
C ARG A 290 -22.59 -35.57 8.56
N VAL A 291 -22.84 -34.46 7.88
CA VAL A 291 -24.11 -34.26 7.20
C VAL A 291 -24.09 -35.20 5.99
N SER A 292 -24.95 -36.22 6.01
CA SER A 292 -25.02 -37.26 4.95
C SER A 292 -25.69 -36.78 3.67
N ASP A 293 -26.43 -35.68 3.75
CA ASP A 293 -27.29 -35.15 2.68
C ASP A 293 -26.91 -33.70 2.36
N VAL A 294 -25.62 -33.41 2.17
CA VAL A 294 -25.21 -32.08 1.69
C VAL A 294 -25.53 -32.03 0.20
N GLU A 295 -26.56 -31.28 -0.19
CA GLU A 295 -26.81 -30.94 -1.59
C GLU A 295 -25.53 -30.32 -2.19
N GLU A 296 -25.04 -30.89 -3.29
CA GLU A 296 -23.87 -30.35 -4.00
C GLU A 296 -24.10 -28.85 -4.29
N PRO A 297 -23.10 -27.99 -4.09
CA PRO A 297 -23.26 -26.58 -4.36
C PRO A 297 -23.54 -26.39 -5.85
N ILE A 298 -24.78 -25.99 -6.17
CA ILE A 298 -25.21 -25.62 -7.53
C ILE A 298 -24.44 -24.36 -7.91
N GLY A 299 -23.34 -24.54 -8.64
CA GLY A 299 -22.57 -23.47 -9.24
C GLY A 299 -21.75 -24.02 -10.40
N ASP A 300 -22.28 -23.90 -11.62
CA ASP A 300 -21.64 -24.01 -12.94
C ASP A 300 -20.38 -24.91 -13.06
N LEU A 301 -20.42 -26.12 -12.49
CA LEU A 301 -19.39 -27.14 -12.65
C LEU A 301 -19.49 -27.91 -13.99
N GLU A 302 -20.11 -27.33 -15.02
CA GLU A 302 -20.24 -27.99 -16.33
C GLU A 302 -18.93 -28.00 -17.15
N GLU A 303 -17.86 -27.30 -16.73
CA GLU A 303 -16.64 -27.17 -17.55
C GLU A 303 -15.31 -27.62 -16.92
N THR A 304 -15.32 -28.33 -15.80
CA THR A 304 -14.09 -28.99 -15.28
C THR A 304 -14.23 -30.50 -15.20
N HIS A 305 -14.55 -31.11 -16.34
CA HIS A 305 -14.28 -32.53 -16.53
C HIS A 305 -12.75 -32.78 -16.44
N SER A 306 -12.39 -33.69 -15.55
CA SER A 306 -11.06 -34.28 -15.32
C SER A 306 -10.00 -33.42 -14.62
N ILE A 307 -10.24 -33.06 -13.37
CA ILE A 307 -9.18 -33.27 -12.36
C ILE A 307 -9.62 -34.48 -11.57
N MET A 308 -8.95 -35.61 -11.82
CA MET A 308 -9.17 -36.87 -11.11
C MET A 308 -9.24 -36.58 -9.60
N ILE A 309 -10.45 -36.61 -9.04
CA ILE A 309 -10.60 -36.99 -7.64
C ILE A 309 -10.10 -38.41 -7.63
N ASP A 310 -8.85 -38.55 -7.21
CA ASP A 310 -8.18 -39.83 -7.14
C ASP A 310 -9.11 -40.79 -6.40
N ASN A 311 -9.39 -41.94 -7.01
CA ASN A 311 -10.24 -42.99 -6.42
C ASN A 311 -9.72 -43.42 -5.03
N ASP A 312 -8.49 -43.03 -4.69
CA ASP A 312 -7.87 -43.13 -3.38
C ASP A 312 -8.60 -42.37 -2.27
N VAL A 313 -9.25 -41.22 -2.51
CA VAL A 313 -9.92 -40.47 -1.43
C VAL A 313 -11.19 -41.18 -0.96
N GLY A 314 -11.96 -41.74 -1.90
CA GLY A 314 -13.13 -42.58 -1.58
C GLY A 314 -12.71 -43.86 -0.85
N GLN A 315 -11.64 -44.51 -1.31
CA GLN A 315 -11.09 -45.70 -0.64
C GLN A 315 -10.47 -45.41 0.73
N LEU A 316 -9.87 -44.23 0.93
CA LEU A 316 -9.35 -43.75 2.22
C LEU A 316 -10.48 -43.51 3.21
N VAL A 317 -11.57 -42.86 2.79
CA VAL A 317 -12.75 -42.64 3.64
C VAL A 317 -13.36 -43.99 4.04
N GLU A 318 -13.49 -44.93 3.10
CA GLU A 318 -14.01 -46.27 3.39
C GLU A 318 -13.08 -47.09 4.29
N SER A 319 -11.75 -46.98 4.11
CA SER A 319 -10.73 -47.65 4.92
C SER A 319 -10.65 -47.10 6.33
N VAL A 320 -10.76 -45.77 6.50
CA VAL A 320 -10.80 -45.11 7.81
C VAL A 320 -12.10 -45.46 8.55
N MET A 321 -13.23 -45.58 7.84
CA MET A 321 -14.48 -46.06 8.44
C MET A 321 -14.39 -47.55 8.86
N LYS A 322 -13.80 -48.43 8.04
CA LYS A 322 -13.61 -49.86 8.35
C LYS A 322 -12.66 -50.09 9.52
N LEU A 323 -11.57 -49.33 9.64
CA LEU A 323 -10.64 -49.40 10.77
C LEU A 323 -11.29 -48.99 12.10
N ARG A 324 -12.28 -48.09 12.07
CA ARG A 324 -12.98 -47.63 13.28
C ARG A 324 -14.06 -48.61 13.75
N THR A 325 -14.67 -49.38 12.85
CA THR A 325 -15.66 -50.42 13.22
C THR A 325 -15.02 -51.73 13.69
N GLY A 326 -13.75 -51.99 13.34
CA GLY A 326 -13.02 -53.19 13.78
C GLY A 326 -12.48 -53.12 15.21
N TYR A 327 -12.39 -51.93 15.83
CA TYR A 327 -11.74 -51.74 17.13
C TYR A 327 -12.69 -51.86 18.35
N ARG A 328 -13.87 -52.46 18.15
CA ARG A 328 -14.90 -52.59 19.21
C ARG A 328 -15.38 -54.03 19.41
N ALA A 329 -14.47 -54.99 19.44
CA ALA A 329 -14.69 -56.31 20.02
C ALA A 329 -13.33 -56.95 20.38
N THR A 330 -13.22 -57.52 21.59
CA THR A 330 -12.03 -58.17 22.20
C THR A 330 -10.98 -57.17 22.71
N ASP A 331 -10.57 -57.10 23.99
CA ASP A 331 -10.74 -57.94 25.17
C ASP A 331 -10.77 -57.09 26.45
N ARG A 332 -11.73 -57.36 27.34
CA ARG A 332 -11.55 -57.17 28.78
C ARG A 332 -10.95 -58.47 29.29
N HIS A 333 -9.71 -58.48 29.79
CA HIS A 333 -9.30 -59.34 30.90
C HIS A 333 -7.96 -58.88 31.51
N VAL A 334 -8.04 -58.44 32.78
CA VAL A 334 -7.17 -58.83 33.90
C VAL A 334 -5.65 -58.79 33.71
N CYS A 335 -4.99 -57.77 34.24
CA CYS A 335 -4.07 -57.80 35.40
C CYS A 335 -3.45 -56.41 35.61
#